data_AF-A0AA88HUF1-F1
#
_entry.id   AF-A0AA88HUF1-F1
#
_cell.length_a   1.000
_cell.length_b   1.000
_cell.length_c   1.000
_cell.angle_alpha   90.00
_cell.angle_beta   90.00
_cell.angle_gamma   90.00
#
_symmetry.space_group_name_H-M   'P 1'
#
loop_
_entity.id
_entity.type
_entity.pdbx_description
1 polymer ?
#
loop_
_entity_poly.entity_id
_entity_poly.type
_entity_poly.pdbx_seq_one_letter_code
_entity_poly.pdbx_strand_id
1 'polypeptide(L)'
;MVRTYQRKRDKPPPDLATLQRAVASIVKDGSSIRAAAENFGLKKSTVNDALRRYRAELDAQPDILETDKSPAKVLPSERRGFWQVFTREQEKQLTEYLKAASLMNHGLTGLSTRKLAYEFAVKLNKMRHLTNSLMSAIDKA
;
A
#
# COMPACT_ATOMS: atom_id res chain seq x y z
N MET A 1 -16.51 23.97 -16.05
CA MET A 1 -17.44 22.81 -16.07
C MET A 1 -16.71 21.61 -15.47
N VAL A 2 -17.22 21.01 -14.40
CA VAL A 2 -16.58 19.85 -13.76
C VAL A 2 -16.85 18.60 -14.60
N ARG A 3 -15.79 17.88 -14.98
CA ARG A 3 -15.90 16.62 -15.72
C ARG A 3 -16.42 15.53 -14.78
N THR A 4 -17.64 15.06 -14.98
CA THR A 4 -18.15 13.85 -14.32
C THR A 4 -17.49 12.63 -14.96
N TYR A 5 -16.62 11.93 -14.22
CA TYR A 5 -15.95 10.73 -14.74
C TYR A 5 -16.93 9.55 -14.78
N GLN A 6 -17.23 9.07 -16.00
CA GLN A 6 -17.93 7.80 -16.21
C GLN A 6 -16.91 6.68 -16.37
N ARG A 7 -17.04 5.64 -15.56
CA ARG A 7 -16.09 4.52 -15.55
C ARG A 7 -16.40 3.58 -16.73
N LYS A 8 -15.41 3.31 -17.58
CA LYS A 8 -15.56 2.41 -18.75
C LYS A 8 -15.65 0.90 -18.43
N ARG A 9 -15.72 0.51 -17.16
CA ARG A 9 -15.63 -0.90 -16.73
C ARG A 9 -16.92 -1.29 -16.01
N ASP A 10 -17.68 -2.21 -16.61
CA ASP A 10 -18.92 -2.73 -16.02
C ASP A 10 -18.66 -3.75 -14.91
N LYS A 11 -17.57 -4.52 -15.04
CA LYS A 11 -17.21 -5.53 -14.04
C LYS A 11 -16.58 -4.87 -12.81
N PRO A 12 -17.10 -5.11 -11.60
CA PRO A 12 -16.47 -4.64 -10.39
C PRO A 12 -15.06 -5.24 -10.25
N PRO A 13 -14.14 -4.55 -9.56
CA PRO A 13 -12.87 -5.16 -9.20
C PRO A 13 -13.11 -6.44 -8.38
N PRO A 14 -12.24 -7.45 -8.53
CA PRO A 14 -12.37 -8.71 -7.79
C PRO A 14 -12.32 -8.46 -6.30
N ASP A 15 -13.17 -9.20 -5.57
CA ASP A 15 -13.23 -9.17 -4.12
C ASP A 15 -11.90 -9.62 -3.52
N LEU A 16 -11.49 -8.99 -2.42
CA LEU A 16 -10.21 -9.26 -1.78
C LEU A 16 -10.20 -10.63 -1.11
N ALA A 17 -11.29 -11.03 -0.47
CA ALA A 17 -11.35 -12.32 0.22
C ALA A 17 -11.22 -13.48 -0.77
N THR A 18 -11.90 -13.40 -1.93
CA THR A 18 -11.73 -14.40 -3.00
C THR A 18 -10.30 -14.47 -3.53
N LEU A 19 -9.65 -13.32 -3.69
CA LEU A 19 -8.27 -13.23 -4.18
C LEU A 19 -7.25 -13.77 -3.16
N GLN A 20 -7.47 -13.53 -1.86
CA GLN A 20 -6.68 -14.12 -0.77
C GLN A 20 -6.80 -15.64 -0.73
N ARG A 21 -8.02 -16.19 -0.87
CA ARG A 21 -8.25 -17.64 -0.93
C ARG A 21 -7.56 -18.28 -2.12
N ALA A 22 -7.61 -17.64 -3.29
CA ALA A 22 -6.95 -18.13 -4.50
C ALA A 22 -5.42 -18.17 -4.37
N VAL A 23 -4.81 -17.17 -3.71
CA VAL A 23 -3.37 -17.20 -3.44
C VAL A 23 -3.05 -18.24 -2.37
N ALA A 24 -3.88 -18.38 -1.34
CA ALA A 24 -3.70 -19.37 -0.29
C ALA A 24 -3.71 -20.81 -0.85
N SER A 25 -4.60 -21.14 -1.78
CA SER A 25 -4.65 -22.48 -2.39
C SER A 25 -3.41 -22.80 -3.24
N ILE A 26 -2.77 -21.79 -3.82
CA ILE A 26 -1.52 -21.98 -4.57
C ILE A 26 -0.35 -22.24 -3.60
N VAL A 27 -0.28 -21.47 -2.51
CA VAL A 27 0.84 -21.55 -1.56
C VAL A 27 0.73 -22.77 -0.64
N LYS A 28 -0.47 -23.09 -0.16
CA LYS A 28 -0.72 -24.21 0.77
C LYS A 28 -0.94 -25.53 0.04
N ASP A 29 -1.82 -25.52 -0.96
CA ASP A 29 -2.27 -26.76 -1.61
C ASP A 29 -1.47 -27.08 -2.89
N GLY A 30 -0.53 -26.21 -3.29
CA GLY A 30 0.29 -26.41 -4.50
C GLY A 30 -0.49 -26.31 -5.82
N SER A 31 -1.69 -25.73 -5.80
CA SER A 31 -2.53 -25.60 -7.00
C SER A 31 -1.86 -24.73 -8.08
N SER A 32 -2.09 -25.05 -9.35
CA SER A 32 -1.60 -24.21 -10.45
C SER A 32 -2.34 -22.86 -10.50
N ILE A 33 -1.68 -21.81 -11.01
CA ILE A 33 -2.29 -20.47 -11.15
C ILE A 33 -3.57 -20.52 -12.00
N ARG A 34 -3.61 -21.38 -13.03
CA ARG A 34 -4.78 -21.57 -13.89
C ARG A 34 -5.92 -22.24 -13.13
N ALA A 35 -5.64 -23.33 -12.43
CA ALA A 35 -6.64 -24.05 -11.63
C ALA A 35 -7.24 -23.15 -10.54
N ALA A 36 -6.41 -22.39 -9.82
CA ALA A 36 -6.92 -21.43 -8.84
C ALA A 36 -7.76 -20.31 -9.49
N ALA A 37 -7.34 -19.78 -10.65
CA ALA A 37 -8.11 -18.76 -11.35
C ALA A 37 -9.49 -19.26 -11.77
N GLU A 38 -9.58 -20.49 -12.29
CA GLU A 38 -10.85 -21.12 -12.69
C GLU A 38 -11.74 -21.40 -11.48
N ASN A 39 -11.19 -22.00 -10.42
CA ASN A 39 -11.92 -22.35 -9.19
C ASN A 39 -12.55 -21.15 -8.49
N PHE A 40 -11.86 -20.00 -8.51
CA PHE A 40 -12.32 -18.78 -7.85
C PHE A 40 -12.96 -17.75 -8.81
N GLY A 41 -13.14 -18.08 -10.09
CA GLY A 41 -13.74 -17.18 -11.09
C GLY A 41 -12.93 -15.90 -11.35
N LEU A 42 -11.62 -15.95 -11.16
CA LEU A 42 -10.71 -14.82 -11.29
C LEU A 42 -9.97 -14.84 -12.63
N LYS A 43 -9.55 -13.66 -13.11
CA LYS A 43 -8.64 -13.59 -14.26
C LYS A 43 -7.27 -14.12 -13.85
N LYS A 44 -6.67 -14.99 -14.68
CA LYS A 44 -5.29 -15.52 -14.48
C LYS A 44 -4.29 -14.41 -14.16
N SER A 45 -4.34 -13.28 -14.88
CA SER A 45 -3.44 -12.15 -14.65
C SER A 45 -3.58 -11.56 -13.25
N THR A 46 -4.80 -11.51 -12.71
CA THR A 46 -5.07 -10.98 -11.37
C THR A 46 -4.46 -11.88 -10.29
N VAL A 47 -4.62 -13.19 -10.42
CA VAL A 47 -4.05 -14.17 -9.47
C VAL A 47 -2.51 -14.16 -9.56
N ASN A 48 -1.96 -14.05 -10.78
CA ASN A 48 -0.52 -13.98 -10.98
C ASN A 48 0.10 -12.70 -10.39
N ASP A 49 -0.53 -11.54 -10.61
CA ASP A 49 -0.08 -10.26 -10.05
C ASP A 49 -0.13 -10.28 -8.51
N ALA A 50 -1.18 -10.89 -7.95
CA ALA A 50 -1.34 -11.09 -6.51
C ALA A 50 -0.23 -11.98 -5.93
N LEU A 51 0.05 -13.11 -6.58
CA LEU A 51 1.13 -14.02 -6.19
C LEU A 51 2.51 -13.36 -6.29
N ARG A 52 2.76 -12.55 -7.32
CA ARG A 52 4.02 -11.82 -7.48
C ARG A 52 4.24 -10.82 -6.34
N ARG A 53 3.20 -10.07 -5.96
CA ARG A 53 3.25 -9.17 -4.80
C ARG A 53 3.50 -9.94 -3.52
N TYR A 54 2.82 -11.08 -3.36
CA TYR A 54 2.97 -11.93 -2.20
C TYR A 54 4.41 -12.40 -2.00
N ARG A 55 5.05 -12.87 -3.08
CA ARG A 55 6.47 -13.27 -3.05
C ARG A 55 7.40 -12.10 -2.78
N ALA A 56 7.19 -10.95 -3.44
CA ALA A 56 8.04 -9.78 -3.26
C ALA A 56 8.01 -9.22 -1.82
N GLU A 57 6.87 -9.33 -1.13
CA GLU A 57 6.75 -8.93 0.28
C GLU A 57 7.43 -9.93 1.22
N LEU A 58 7.36 -11.23 0.93
CA LEU A 58 8.14 -12.23 1.67
C LEU A 58 9.65 -11.99 1.54
N ASP A 59 10.12 -11.72 0.33
CA ASP A 59 11.54 -11.40 0.08
C ASP A 59 11.97 -10.09 0.78
N ALA A 60 11.04 -9.15 0.93
CA ALA A 60 11.29 -7.86 1.57
C ALA A 60 11.38 -7.92 3.09
N GLN A 61 10.80 -8.94 3.73
CA GLN A 61 10.71 -9.07 5.18
C GLN A 61 11.09 -10.50 5.63
N PRO A 62 12.40 -10.85 5.60
CA PRO A 62 12.87 -12.20 5.91
C PRO A 62 12.67 -12.61 7.38
N ASP A 63 12.60 -11.66 8.32
CA ASP A 63 12.57 -11.90 9.79
C ASP A 63 11.16 -12.15 10.37
N ILE A 64 10.11 -12.22 9.55
CA ILE A 64 8.76 -12.43 10.07
C ILE A 64 8.54 -13.93 10.35
N LEU A 65 8.18 -14.25 11.60
CA LEU A 65 7.73 -15.57 12.06
C LEU A 65 6.74 -16.19 11.05
N GLU A 66 6.90 -17.49 10.76
CA GLU A 66 6.11 -18.21 9.76
C GLU A 66 4.58 -18.13 9.97
N THR A 67 4.15 -17.89 11.20
CA THR A 67 2.75 -17.73 11.63
C THR A 67 2.09 -16.44 11.12
N ASP A 68 2.86 -15.42 10.76
CA ASP A 68 2.34 -14.13 10.27
C ASP A 68 2.29 -14.01 8.74
N LYS A 69 2.79 -15.02 8.01
CA LYS A 69 2.84 -15.10 6.54
C LYS A 69 1.48 -15.46 5.92
N SER A 70 0.39 -14.92 6.45
CA SER A 70 -0.94 -15.12 5.85
C SER A 70 -1.08 -14.23 4.61
N PRO A 71 -1.55 -14.77 3.46
CA PRO A 71 -1.81 -13.97 2.26
C PRO A 71 -2.81 -12.83 2.51
N ALA A 72 -3.54 -12.88 3.62
CA ALA A 72 -4.43 -11.81 4.05
C ALA A 72 -3.74 -10.50 4.47
N LYS A 73 -2.52 -10.57 5.03
CA LYS A 73 -1.75 -9.38 5.42
C LYS A 73 -0.98 -8.76 4.25
N VAL A 74 -0.63 -9.61 3.28
CA VAL A 74 0.31 -9.32 2.20
C VAL A 74 -0.38 -8.80 0.93
N LEU A 75 -1.67 -9.11 0.76
CA LEU A 75 -2.44 -8.52 -0.33
C LEU A 75 -2.94 -7.15 0.10
N PRO A 76 -2.77 -6.09 -0.73
CA PRO A 76 -3.13 -4.74 -0.34
C PRO A 76 -4.60 -4.71 0.07
N SER A 77 -4.85 -4.17 1.26
CA SER A 77 -6.17 -3.86 1.76
C SER A 77 -6.93 -2.97 0.76
N GLU A 78 -8.25 -2.91 0.92
CA GLU A 78 -9.30 -2.33 0.06
C GLU A 78 -8.95 -1.07 -0.75
N ARG A 79 -7.94 -0.30 -0.34
CA ARG A 79 -7.41 0.86 -1.05
C ARG A 79 -6.32 0.49 -2.05
N ARG A 80 -6.76 0.07 -3.24
CA ARG A 80 -5.93 -0.11 -4.45
C ARG A 80 -5.29 1.19 -5.00
N GLY A 81 -5.19 2.26 -4.21
CA GLY A 81 -4.93 3.62 -4.70
C GLY A 81 -3.57 4.22 -4.33
N PHE A 82 -3.08 4.03 -3.11
CA PHE A 82 -1.90 4.76 -2.63
C PHE A 82 -1.06 3.88 -1.70
N TRP A 83 0.25 3.88 -1.92
CA TRP A 83 1.19 3.21 -1.02
C TRP A 83 1.22 3.98 0.29
N GLN A 84 0.67 3.39 1.35
CA GLN A 84 0.65 4.01 2.65
C GLN A 84 2.08 4.00 3.22
N VAL A 85 2.69 5.19 3.36
CA VAL A 85 4.07 5.33 3.83
C VAL A 85 4.13 5.14 5.35
N PHE A 86 3.21 5.75 6.09
CA PHE A 86 3.18 5.68 7.56
C PHE A 86 2.25 4.60 8.07
N THR A 87 2.59 3.97 9.19
CA THR A 87 1.63 3.15 9.93
C THR A 87 0.61 4.07 10.61
N ARG A 88 -0.54 3.52 11.01
CA ARG A 88 -1.59 4.29 11.71
C ARG A 88 -1.07 4.98 12.98
N GLU A 89 -0.14 4.34 13.69
CA GLU A 89 0.50 4.90 14.88
C GLU A 89 1.42 6.08 14.55
N GLN A 90 2.21 5.95 13.48
CA GLN A 90 3.09 7.02 13.00
C GLN A 90 2.30 8.23 12.48
N GLU A 91 1.20 7.99 11.77
CA GLU A 91 0.27 9.06 11.36
C GLU A 91 -0.31 9.77 12.59
N LYS A 92 -0.67 9.02 13.63
CA LYS A 92 -1.18 9.59 14.88
C LYS A 92 -0.14 10.48 15.56
N GLN A 93 1.11 10.02 15.69
CA GLN A 93 2.22 10.79 16.25
C GLN A 93 2.46 12.10 15.47
N LEU A 94 2.51 12.00 14.14
CA LEU A 94 2.70 13.17 13.29
C LEU A 94 1.53 14.16 13.45
N THR A 95 0.30 13.65 13.52
CA THR A 95 -0.90 14.48 13.70
C THR A 95 -0.91 15.18 15.05
N GLU A 96 -0.53 14.51 16.12
CA GLU A 96 -0.43 15.10 17.46
C GLU A 96 0.62 16.21 17.49
N TYR A 97 1.78 16.00 16.86
CA TYR A 97 2.80 17.03 16.73
C TYR A 97 2.30 18.26 15.96
N LEU A 98 1.62 18.06 14.82
CA LEU A 98 1.08 19.16 14.02
C LEU A 98 0.00 19.95 14.79
N LYS A 99 -0.84 19.27 15.56
CA LYS A 99 -1.82 19.91 16.44
C LYS A 99 -1.14 20.74 17.53
N ALA A 100 -0.12 20.20 18.19
CA ALA A 100 0.65 20.93 19.19
C ALA A 100 1.32 22.18 18.59
N ALA A 101 1.96 22.05 17.43
CA ALA A 101 2.59 23.16 16.72
C ALA A 101 1.58 24.25 16.31
N SER A 102 0.36 23.85 15.94
CA SER A 102 -0.73 24.77 15.60
C SER A 102 -1.34 25.47 16.82
N LEU A 103 -1.20 24.92 18.02
CA LEU A 103 -1.68 25.55 19.25
C LEU A 103 -0.63 26.50 19.84
N MET A 104 0.66 26.19 19.70
CA MET A 104 1.75 27.00 20.25
C MET A 104 2.09 28.21 19.36
N ASN A 105 1.96 28.08 18.04
CA ASN A 105 2.24 29.13 17.05
C ASN A 105 1.13 29.14 15.98
N HIS A 106 1.21 29.98 14.95
CA HIS A 106 0.30 29.97 13.78
C HIS A 106 0.32 28.67 12.93
N GLY A 107 0.91 27.59 13.45
CA GLY A 107 1.04 26.30 12.78
C GLY A 107 2.14 26.26 11.73
N LEU A 108 2.23 25.11 11.06
CA LEU A 108 3.14 24.89 9.94
C LEU A 108 2.39 25.11 8.62
N THR A 109 3.05 25.75 7.66
CA THR A 109 2.52 25.86 6.30
C THR A 109 2.43 24.47 5.66
N GLY A 110 1.63 24.32 4.60
CA GLY A 110 1.54 23.05 3.87
C GLY A 110 2.90 22.58 3.33
N LEU A 111 3.80 23.50 2.98
CA LEU A 111 5.14 23.17 2.50
C LEU A 111 6.05 22.66 3.63
N SER A 112 6.08 23.34 4.78
CA SER A 112 6.89 22.90 5.92
C SER A 112 6.35 21.60 6.52
N THR A 113 5.03 21.41 6.52
CA THR A 113 4.39 20.15 6.94
C THR A 113 4.83 18.98 6.06
N ARG A 114 4.90 19.17 4.73
CA ARG A 114 5.40 18.13 3.81
C ARG A 114 6.89 17.85 4.00
N LYS A 115 7.71 18.89 4.20
CA LYS A 115 9.14 18.72 4.52
C LYS A 115 9.33 17.93 5.81
N LEU A 116 8.59 18.26 6.86
CA LEU A 116 8.64 17.56 8.14
C LEU A 116 8.19 16.09 8.02
N ALA A 117 7.09 15.83 7.30
CA ALA A 117 6.65 14.46 7.04
C ALA A 117 7.71 13.66 6.27
N TYR A 118 8.36 14.28 5.28
CA TYR A 118 9.45 13.64 4.55
C TYR A 118 10.65 13.32 5.47
N GLU A 119 11.14 14.28 6.25
CA GLU A 119 12.23 14.07 7.21
C GLU A 119 11.90 12.96 8.23
N PHE A 120 10.64 12.91 8.68
CA PHE A 120 10.15 11.85 9.56
C PHE A 120 10.22 10.48 8.86
N ALA A 121 9.80 10.39 7.59
CA ALA A 121 9.92 9.16 6.80
C ALA A 121 11.38 8.74 6.56
N VAL A 122 12.28 9.69 6.30
CA VAL A 122 13.72 9.45 6.13
C VAL A 122 14.31 8.86 7.40
N LYS A 123 14.04 9.46 8.56
CA LYS A 123 14.52 8.98 9.87
C LYS A 123 14.01 7.58 10.22
N LEU A 124 12.83 7.21 9.73
CA LEU A 124 12.26 5.88 9.88
C LEU A 124 12.71 4.88 8.80
N ASN A 125 13.69 5.25 7.95
CA ASN A 125 14.20 4.44 6.84
C ASN A 125 13.11 3.96 5.86
N LYS A 126 12.02 4.73 5.70
CA LYS A 126 10.88 4.36 4.82
C LYS A 126 11.06 4.79 3.35
N MET A 127 12.30 4.95 2.93
CA MET A 127 12.72 5.54 1.64
C MET A 127 12.44 4.65 0.42
N ARG A 128 12.03 3.40 0.61
CA ARG A 128 11.81 2.39 -0.45
C ARG A 128 10.79 2.81 -1.53
N HIS A 129 10.05 3.90 -1.29
CA HIS A 129 8.95 4.38 -2.13
C HIS A 129 9.03 5.86 -2.52
N LEU A 130 10.06 6.60 -2.09
CA LEU A 130 10.24 8.01 -2.43
C LEU A 130 11.11 8.12 -3.68
N THR A 131 10.49 8.20 -4.86
CA THR A 131 11.22 8.34 -6.13
C THR A 131 11.81 9.76 -6.26
N ASN A 132 12.90 9.87 -7.03
CA ASN A 132 13.64 11.11 -7.32
C ASN A 132 12.76 12.29 -7.83
N SER A 133 11.53 12.02 -8.27
CA SER A 133 10.57 13.05 -8.68
C SER A 133 10.06 13.92 -7.52
N LEU A 134 10.04 13.44 -6.28
CA LEU A 134 9.68 14.26 -5.11
C LEU A 134 10.85 15.15 -4.67
N MET A 135 12.09 14.72 -4.92
CA MET A 135 13.32 15.49 -4.65
C MET A 135 13.35 16.79 -5.47
N SER A 136 13.06 16.71 -6.78
CA SER A 136 13.10 17.89 -7.67
C SER A 136 12.01 18.92 -7.41
N ALA A 137 10.92 18.53 -6.74
CA ALA A 137 9.82 19.42 -6.36
C ALA A 137 10.08 20.19 -5.06
N ILE A 138 11.01 19.72 -4.22
CA ILE A 138 11.38 20.36 -2.95
C ILE A 138 12.55 21.34 -3.16
N ASP A 139 13.49 21.03 -4.05
CA ASP A 139 14.68 21.87 -4.31
C ASP A 139 14.40 23.07 -5.23
N LYS A 140 13.25 23.12 -5.90
CA LYS A 140 12.88 24.18 -6.86
C LYS A 140 11.97 25.28 -6.30
N ALA A 141 11.72 25.32 -4.99
CA ALA A 141 10.85 26.30 -4.33
C ALA A 141 11.59 26.98 -3.17
#